data_AF-A0A8H9GSG9-F1
#
_entry.id   AF-A0A8H9GSG9-F1
#
_cell.length_a   1.000
_cell.length_b   1.000
_cell.length_c   1.000
_cell.angle_alpha   90.00
_cell.angle_beta   90.00
_cell.angle_gamma   90.00
#
_symmetry.space_group_name_H-M   'P 1'
#
loop_
_entity.id
_entity.type
_entity.pdbx_description
1 polymer ?
#
loop_
_entity_poly.entity_id
_entity_poly.type
_entity_poly.pdbx_seq_one_letter_code
_entity_poly.pdbx_strand_id
1 'polypeptide(L)' 'MNGEYAVDDLILLDLHYSGMLRGALAEDVCARLDSDASFQRLAEQYLTDWANLLEVLEPTGLVPDGAEDRLIVKLRAAHH' A
#
# COMPACT_ATOMS: atom_id res chain seq x y z
N MET A 1 -15.82 -0.08 20.32
CA MET A 1 -15.49 -1.11 19.31
C MET A 1 -15.11 -0.35 18.05
N ASN A 2 -13.82 -0.23 17.70
CA ASN A 2 -13.35 0.54 16.54
C ASN A 2 -11.94 0.08 16.09
N GLY A 3 -11.63 -1.21 16.17
CA GLY A 3 -10.26 -1.72 15.95
C GLY A 3 -10.10 -2.84 14.93
N GLU A 4 -11.17 -3.58 14.59
CA GLU A 4 -11.07 -4.75 13.70
C GLU A 4 -10.94 -4.36 12.22
N TYR A 5 -11.54 -3.25 11.79
CA TYR A 5 -11.52 -2.85 10.37
C TYR A 5 -10.16 -2.32 9.86
N ALA A 6 -9.27 -1.85 10.74
CA ALA A 6 -8.02 -1.22 10.32
C ALA A 6 -6.92 -2.23 9.93
N VAL A 7 -6.85 -3.39 10.59
CA VAL A 7 -5.78 -4.37 10.34
C VAL A 7 -6.04 -5.15 9.05
N ASP A 8 -7.28 -5.60 8.84
CA ASP A 8 -7.66 -6.34 7.64
C ASP A 8 -7.46 -5.50 6.38
N ASP A 9 -7.81 -4.21 6.44
CA ASP A 9 -7.60 -3.29 5.33
C ASP A 9 -6.11 -3.05 5.02
N LEU A 10 -5.25 -2.96 6.03
CA LEU A 10 -3.80 -2.88 5.83
C LEU A 10 -3.22 -4.16 5.21
N ILE A 11 -3.71 -5.34 5.62
CA ILE A 11 -3.32 -6.62 5.01
C ILE A 11 -3.75 -6.65 3.54
N LEU A 12 -4.97 -6.22 3.22
CA LEU A 12 -5.45 -6.14 1.85
C LEU A 12 -4.60 -5.21 0.99
N LEU A 13 -4.21 -4.04 1.52
CA LEU A 13 -3.31 -3.11 0.84
C LEU A 13 -1.93 -3.72 0.62
N ASP A 14 -1.35 -4.40 1.61
CA ASP A 14 -0.06 -5.08 1.47
C ASP A 14 -0.10 -6.17 0.39
N LEU A 15 -1.11 -7.03 0.43
CA LEU A 15 -1.32 -8.08 -0.56
C LEU A 15 -1.58 -7.51 -1.97
N HIS A 16 -2.32 -6.41 -2.07
CA HIS A 16 -2.60 -5.72 -3.33
C HIS A 16 -1.31 -5.13 -3.91
N TYR A 17 -0.59 -4.33 -3.13
CA TYR A 17 0.63 -3.69 -3.61
C TYR A 17 1.76 -4.69 -3.82
N SER A 18 1.85 -5.79 -3.08
CA SER A 18 2.81 -6.87 -3.35
C SER A 18 2.48 -7.68 -4.61
N GLY A 19 1.29 -7.49 -5.20
CA GLY A 19 0.82 -8.22 -6.39
C GLY A 19 0.42 -9.67 -6.09
N MET A 20 0.23 -10.02 -4.82
CA MET A 20 -0.14 -11.37 -4.39
C MET A 20 -1.66 -11.61 -4.47
N LEU A 21 -2.44 -10.54 -4.46
CA LEU A 21 -3.90 -10.59 -4.44
C LEU A 21 -4.46 -10.88 -5.85
N ARG A 22 -5.47 -11.75 -5.96
CA ARG A 22 -6.02 -12.24 -7.25
C ARG A 22 -7.53 -12.48 -7.20
N GLY A 23 -8.14 -12.53 -8.38
CA GLY A 23 -9.56 -12.89 -8.56
C GLY A 23 -10.49 -11.83 -7.97
N ALA A 24 -11.66 -12.26 -7.50
CA ALA A 24 -12.71 -11.37 -6.99
C ALA A 24 -12.21 -10.42 -5.88
N LEU A 25 -11.32 -10.90 -5.01
CA LEU A 25 -10.77 -10.05 -3.94
C LEU A 25 -9.91 -8.90 -4.50
N ALA A 26 -9.22 -9.10 -5.63
CA ALA A 26 -8.43 -8.05 -6.28
C ALA A 26 -9.33 -7.00 -6.90
N GLU A 27 -10.40 -7.45 -7.54
CA GLU A 27 -11.43 -6.58 -8.10
C GLU A 27 -12.12 -5.76 -7.01
N ASP A 28 -12.44 -6.38 -5.86
CA ASP A 28 -13.03 -5.70 -4.71
C ASP A 28 -12.11 -4.63 -4.12
N VAL A 29 -10.80 -4.93 -3.97
CA VAL A 29 -9.83 -3.93 -3.48
C VAL A 29 -9.70 -2.78 -4.46
N CYS A 30 -9.62 -3.04 -5.76
CA CYS A 30 -9.60 -1.97 -6.77
C CYS A 30 -10.87 -1.11 -6.71
N ALA A 31 -12.05 -1.73 -6.64
CA ALA A 31 -13.32 -1.01 -6.54
C ALA A 31 -13.40 -0.16 -5.26
N ARG A 32 -12.85 -0.64 -4.14
CA ARG A 32 -12.75 0.14 -2.89
C ARG A 32 -11.78 1.31 -3.03
N LEU A 33 -10.64 1.14 -3.69
CA LEU A 33 -9.71 2.25 -3.96
C LEU A 33 -10.38 3.35 -4.80
N ASP A 34 -11.26 2.98 -5.73
CA ASP A 34 -11.95 3.93 -6.61
C ASP A 34 -13.14 4.65 -5.94
N SER A 35 -13.81 3.99 -4.98
CA SER A 35 -15.12 4.45 -4.49
C SER A 35 -15.21 4.72 -2.98
N ASP A 36 -14.27 4.20 -2.17
CA ASP A 36 -14.24 4.40 -0.72
C ASP A 36 -13.12 5.38 -0.34
N ALA A 37 -13.51 6.63 -0.10
CA ALA A 37 -12.58 7.71 0.26
C ALA A 37 -11.83 7.46 1.59
N SER A 38 -12.35 6.63 2.49
CA SER A 38 -11.63 6.29 3.73
C SER A 38 -10.57 5.24 3.49
N PHE A 39 -10.88 4.24 2.65
CA PHE A 39 -9.92 3.23 2.21
C PHE A 39 -8.82 3.85 1.32
N GLN A 40 -9.16 4.80 0.46
CA GLN A 40 -8.19 5.57 -0.33
C GLN A 40 -7.21 6.35 0.57
N ARG A 41 -7.73 7.07 1.56
CA ARG A 41 -6.88 7.78 2.55
C ARG A 41 -5.96 6.82 3.32
N LEU A 42 -6.45 5.63 3.65
CA LEU A 42 -5.63 4.60 4.28
C LEU A 42 -4.53 4.09 3.33
N ALA A 43 -4.83 3.90 2.05
CA ALA A 43 -3.86 3.51 1.04
C ALA A 43 -2.75 4.56 0.85
N GLU A 44 -3.11 5.84 0.80
CA GLU A 44 -2.14 6.96 0.73
C GLU A 44 -1.24 6.99 1.97
N GLN A 45 -1.81 6.84 3.17
CA GLN A 45 -1.04 6.76 4.41
C GLN A 45 -0.11 5.54 4.40
N TYR A 46 -0.60 4.38 3.99
CA TYR A 46 0.17 3.15 3.90
C TYR A 46 1.41 3.31 3.01
N LEU A 47 1.24 3.87 1.82
CA LEU A 47 2.36 4.08 0.89
C LEU A 47 3.34 5.15 1.41
N THR A 48 2.84 6.18 2.07
CA THR A 48 3.66 7.23 2.71
C THR A 48 4.52 6.65 3.83
N ASP A 49 3.93 5.79 4.69
CA ASP A 49 4.66 5.13 5.77
C ASP A 49 5.75 4.21 5.23
N TRP A 50 5.48 3.50 4.13
CA TRP A 50 6.50 2.71 3.42
C TRP A 50 7.62 3.58 2.85
N ALA A 51 7.31 4.74 2.27
CA ALA A 51 8.31 5.64 1.72
C ALA A 51 9.24 6.16 2.83
N ASN A 52 8.64 6.63 3.93
CA ASN A 52 9.38 7.08 5.11
C ASN A 52 10.26 5.96 5.69
N LEU A 53 9.76 4.72 5.76
CA LEU A 53 10.53 3.59 6.24
C LEU A 53 11.73 3.31 5.34
N LEU A 54 11.55 3.37 4.01
CA LEU A 54 12.66 3.19 3.07
C LEU A 54 13.72 4.28 3.21
N GLU A 55 13.33 5.55 3.36
CA GLU A 55 14.26 6.66 3.62
C GLU A 55 15.08 6.44 4.91
N VAL A 56 14.45 5.89 5.97
CA VAL A 56 15.17 5.56 7.21
C VAL A 56 16.12 4.38 7.04
N LEU A 57 15.76 3.40 6.20
CA LEU A 57 16.55 2.19 5.98
C LEU A 57 17.65 2.37 4.93
N GLU A 58 17.53 3.30 3.99
CA GLU A 58 18.51 3.56 2.92
C GLU A 58 19.94 3.74 3.46
N PRO A 59 20.20 4.56 4.50
CA PRO A 59 21.54 4.76 5.05
C PRO A 59 22.14 3.51 5.71
N THR A 60 21.28 2.54 6.06
CA THR A 60 21.72 1.30 6.72
C THR A 60 22.13 0.22 5.72
N GLY A 61 21.90 0.43 4.41
CA GLY A 61 22.15 -0.57 3.37
C GLY A 61 21.25 -1.82 3.49
N LEU A 62 20.17 -1.73 4.27
CA LEU A 62 19.21 -2.83 4.48
C LEU A 62 18.04 -2.79 3.49
N VAL A 63 17.96 -1.77 2.63
CA VAL A 63 16.95 -1.68 1.58
C VAL A 63 17.34 -2.62 0.43
N PRO A 64 16.51 -3.62 0.08
CA PRO A 64 16.77 -4.47 -1.06
C PRO A 64 16.77 -3.65 -2.36
N ASP A 65 17.69 -3.96 -3.27
CA ASP A 65 17.80 -3.27 -4.56
C ASP A 65 16.43 -3.17 -5.29
N GLY A 66 16.12 -1.94 -5.71
CA GLY A 66 14.88 -1.59 -6.43
C GLY A 66 13.59 -1.61 -5.61
N ALA A 67 13.64 -1.77 -4.28
CA ALA A 67 12.45 -1.65 -3.43
C ALA A 67 11.84 -0.24 -3.48
N GLU A 68 12.71 0.77 -3.54
CA GLU A 68 12.33 2.18 -3.64
C GLU A 68 11.70 2.51 -5.01
N ASP A 69 12.32 2.10 -6.11
CA ASP A 69 11.76 2.27 -7.46
C ASP A 69 10.38 1.60 -7.60
N ARG A 70 10.21 0.40 -7.04
CA ARG A 70 8.92 -0.32 -7.05
C ARG A 70 7.87 0.42 -6.21
N LEU A 71 8.26 1.08 -5.12
CA LEU A 71 7.35 1.88 -4.31
C LEU A 71 6.97 3.19 -5.01
N ILE A 72 7.95 3.89 -5.60
CA ILE A 72 7.73 5.15 -6.36
C ILE A 72 6.76 4.91 -7.53
N VAL A 73 6.91 3.80 -8.25
CA VAL A 73 5.98 3.44 -9.34
C VAL A 73 4.55 3.25 -8.81
N LYS A 74 4.38 2.63 -7.64
CA LYS A 74 3.06 2.41 -7.01
C LYS A 74 2.46 3.69 -6.47
N LEU A 75 3.27 4.55 -5.84
CA LEU A 75 2.86 5.89 -5.40
C LEU A 75 2.36 6.74 -6.59
N ARG A 76 3.08 6.73 -7.71
CA ARG A 76 2.63 7.46 -8.91
C ARG A 76 1.32 6.90 -9.47
N ALA A 77 1.11 5.59 -9.43
CA ALA A 77 -0.12 4.96 -9.89
C ALA A 77 -1.33 5.25 -8.97
N ALA A 78 -1.11 5.44 -7.66
CA ALA A 78 -2.18 5.72 -6.70
C ALA A 78 -2.64 7.21 -6.69
N HIS A 79 -1.85 8.11 -7.27
CA HIS A 79 -2.14 9.56 -7.32
C HIS A 79 -2.73 10.04 -8.66
N HIS A 80 -3.08 9.12 -9.56
CA HIS A 80 -3.63 9.38 -10.90
C HIS A 80 -5.09 8.93 -11.01
#